data_AF-A0ABD4LND3-F1
#
_entry.id   AF-A0ABD4LND3-F1
#
_cell.length_a   1.000
_cell.length_b   1.000
_cell.length_c   1.000
_cell.angle_alpha   90.00
_cell.angle_beta   90.00
_cell.angle_gamma   90.00
#
_symmetry.space_group_name_H-M   'P 1'
#
loop_
_entity.id
_entity.type
_entity.pdbx_description
1 polymer ?
#
loop_
_entity_poly.entity_id
_entity_poly.type
_entity_poly.pdbx_seq_one_letter_code
_entity_poly.pdbx_strand_id
1 'polypeptide(L)'
;GVGSIKQYLQKAAPYTYEGKNGPKTISLRMGELAGNKHPVSGIPYDLNGFPIFDAFAEVKLKEVDFKKSRPTHDRICNKLLYEQILEDPKLAAKFTAEEIELFKNGQKPKTYTWHHHQDTGRMQLVDAKLHKQTGHTGGYNIWGKDGEK
;
A
#
# COMPACT_ATOMS: atom_id res chain seq x y z
N GLY A 1 18.49 1.49 -29.50
CA GLY A 1 18.75 0.10 -29.10
C GLY A 1 17.52 -0.44 -28.41
N VAL A 2 16.81 -1.34 -29.07
CA VAL A 2 15.53 -1.89 -28.60
C VAL A 2 15.84 -3.00 -27.60
N GLY A 3 15.96 -2.64 -26.31
CA GLY A 3 16.09 -3.61 -25.23
C GLY A 3 14.78 -4.38 -25.10
N SER A 4 14.77 -5.63 -25.57
CA SER A 4 13.55 -6.43 -25.71
C SER A 4 12.89 -6.66 -24.34
N ILE A 5 11.59 -6.37 -24.29
CA ILE A 5 10.66 -6.56 -23.17
C ILE A 5 10.34 -8.07 -23.01
N LYS A 6 11.34 -8.94 -23.13
CA LYS A 6 11.19 -10.38 -22.90
C LYS A 6 11.55 -10.69 -21.45
N GLN A 7 10.51 -11.08 -20.72
CA GLN A 7 10.57 -12.16 -19.73
C GLN A 7 11.40 -11.91 -18.48
N TYR A 8 10.99 -10.94 -17.66
CA TYR A 8 10.87 -11.29 -16.24
C TYR A 8 9.68 -12.23 -16.13
N LEU A 9 9.90 -13.52 -16.37
CA LEU A 9 9.02 -14.56 -15.87
C LEU A 9 9.10 -14.45 -14.35
N GLN A 10 8.21 -13.63 -13.77
CA GLN A 10 8.09 -13.40 -12.33
C GLN A 10 7.78 -14.74 -11.68
N LYS A 11 8.81 -15.40 -11.15
CA LYS A 11 8.60 -16.56 -10.28
C LYS A 11 8.10 -16.02 -8.95
N ALA A 12 6.78 -15.90 -8.81
CA ALA A 12 6.18 -15.40 -7.58
C ALA A 12 6.70 -16.18 -6.36
N ALA A 13 7.22 -15.46 -5.36
CA ALA A 13 7.61 -16.07 -4.09
C ALA A 13 6.35 -16.39 -3.27
N PRO A 14 6.30 -17.57 -2.60
CA PRO A 14 5.20 -17.89 -1.70
C PRO A 14 5.30 -17.05 -0.42
N TYR A 15 4.17 -16.58 0.07
CA TYR A 15 4.04 -15.94 1.37
C TYR A 15 2.92 -16.60 2.16
N THR A 16 3.21 -17.01 3.39
CA THR A 16 2.26 -17.70 4.28
C THR A 16 1.83 -16.77 5.41
N TYR A 17 0.53 -16.72 5.68
CA TYR A 17 -0.05 -16.02 6.83
C TYR A 17 -1.12 -16.87 7.51
N GLU A 18 -1.38 -16.61 8.79
CA GLU A 18 -2.49 -17.24 9.52
C GLU A 18 -3.83 -16.68 9.05
N GLY A 19 -4.67 -17.55 8.49
CA GLY A 19 -6.04 -17.23 8.12
C GLY A 19 -7.06 -17.85 9.09
N LYS A 20 -8.34 -17.51 8.91
CA LYS A 20 -9.43 -17.99 9.77
C LYS A 20 -9.53 -19.52 9.89
N ASN A 21 -9.15 -20.24 8.83
CA ASN A 21 -9.22 -21.71 8.76
C ASN A 21 -7.82 -22.36 8.73
N GLY A 22 -6.83 -21.70 9.34
CA GLY A 22 -5.43 -22.13 9.38
C GLY A 22 -4.53 -21.40 8.37
N PRO A 23 -3.28 -21.87 8.21
CA PRO A 23 -2.29 -21.20 7.37
C PRO A 23 -2.73 -21.12 5.90
N LYS A 24 -2.51 -19.95 5.30
CA LYS A 24 -2.80 -19.66 3.89
C LYS A 24 -1.54 -19.20 3.19
N THR A 25 -1.23 -19.81 2.05
CA THR A 25 -0.09 -19.45 1.21
C THR A 25 -0.57 -18.79 -0.08
N ILE A 26 -0.06 -17.61 -0.37
CA ILE A 26 -0.32 -16.87 -1.61
C ILE A 26 0.96 -16.68 -2.41
N SER A 27 0.83 -16.52 -3.73
CA SER A 27 1.93 -16.11 -4.59
C SER A 27 1.99 -14.58 -4.66
N LEU A 28 3.12 -13.99 -4.27
CA LEU A 28 3.32 -12.55 -4.35
C LEU A 28 3.77 -12.12 -5.74
N ARG A 29 3.07 -11.13 -6.32
CA ARG A 29 3.53 -10.47 -7.54
C ARG A 29 4.84 -9.75 -7.23
N MET A 30 5.87 -10.01 -8.05
CA MET A 30 7.25 -9.56 -7.83
C MET A 30 7.87 -10.07 -6.51
N GLY A 31 7.34 -11.15 -5.93
CA GLY A 31 7.87 -11.71 -4.68
C GLY A 31 9.32 -12.18 -4.78
N GLU A 32 9.79 -12.56 -5.97
CA GLU A 32 11.19 -12.91 -6.23
C GLU A 32 12.18 -11.76 -5.97
N LEU A 33 11.69 -10.53 -5.88
CA LEU A 33 12.51 -9.38 -5.54
C LEU A 33 12.80 -9.29 -4.03
N ALA A 34 12.38 -10.26 -3.22
CA ALA A 34 12.70 -10.29 -1.79
C ALA A 34 14.19 -9.99 -1.52
N GLY A 35 14.45 -9.01 -0.65
CA GLY A 35 15.80 -8.52 -0.33
C GLY A 35 16.50 -7.70 -1.44
N ASN A 36 15.83 -7.42 -2.57
CA ASN A 36 16.36 -6.70 -3.72
C ASN A 36 15.56 -5.41 -3.98
N LYS A 37 15.93 -4.66 -5.04
CA LYS A 37 15.21 -3.45 -5.49
C LYS A 37 14.49 -3.71 -6.81
N HIS A 38 13.32 -3.09 -6.97
CA HIS A 38 12.58 -3.15 -8.21
C HIS A 38 13.36 -2.46 -9.36
N PRO A 39 13.55 -3.12 -10.51
CA PRO A 39 14.48 -2.65 -11.55
C PRO A 39 14.04 -1.35 -12.24
N VAL A 40 12.75 -0.99 -12.17
CA VAL A 40 12.21 0.23 -12.77
C VAL A 40 12.03 1.36 -11.76
N SER A 41 11.21 1.15 -10.72
CA SER A 41 10.95 2.17 -9.68
C SER A 41 12.07 2.35 -8.66
N GLY A 42 13.00 1.40 -8.54
CA GLY A 42 14.06 1.42 -7.52
C GLY A 42 13.60 1.13 -6.09
N ILE A 43 12.30 0.90 -5.87
CA ILE A 43 11.73 0.61 -4.55
C ILE A 43 12.31 -0.71 -4.00
N PRO A 44 12.90 -0.71 -2.79
CA PRO A 44 13.37 -1.93 -2.15
C PRO A 44 12.22 -2.83 -1.73
N TYR A 45 12.46 -4.14 -1.72
CA TYR A 45 11.54 -5.15 -1.21
C TYR A 45 12.14 -5.76 0.06
N ASP A 46 11.29 -6.02 1.05
CA ASP A 46 11.69 -6.71 2.27
C ASP A 46 12.03 -8.19 2.00
N LEU A 47 12.48 -8.90 3.04
CA LEU A 47 12.84 -10.32 2.91
C LEU A 47 11.64 -11.24 2.63
N ASN A 48 10.41 -10.76 2.81
CA ASN A 48 9.19 -11.49 2.53
C ASN A 48 8.63 -11.18 1.12
N GLY A 49 9.25 -10.28 0.37
CA GLY A 49 8.82 -9.92 -0.98
C GLY A 49 7.75 -8.82 -1.04
N PHE A 50 7.63 -7.98 -0.02
CA PHE A 50 6.77 -6.78 -0.05
C PHE A 50 7.59 -5.50 -0.28
N PRO A 51 7.08 -4.55 -1.07
CA PRO A 51 7.77 -3.27 -1.30
C PRO A 51 7.79 -2.40 -0.04
N ILE A 52 8.90 -1.70 0.16
CA ILE A 52 9.10 -0.72 1.21
C ILE A 52 9.01 0.67 0.59
N PHE A 53 7.81 1.26 0.63
CA PHE A 53 7.59 2.62 0.14
C PHE A 53 8.01 3.67 1.16
N ASP A 54 8.49 4.81 0.67
CA ASP A 54 8.58 6.03 1.46
C ASP A 54 7.17 6.63 1.60
N ALA A 55 6.59 6.51 2.78
CA ALA A 55 5.22 6.93 3.06
C ALA A 55 5.18 8.37 3.55
N PHE A 56 4.32 9.19 2.93
CA PHE A 56 4.08 10.56 3.37
C PHE A 56 3.39 10.59 4.75
N ALA A 57 2.45 9.68 4.93
CA ALA A 57 1.71 9.47 6.17
C ALA A 57 1.20 8.03 6.28
N GLU A 58 0.84 7.63 7.50
CA GLU A 58 0.27 6.31 7.79
C GLU A 58 -0.93 6.41 8.71
N VAL A 59 -1.94 5.61 8.42
CA VAL A 59 -3.12 5.48 9.28
C VAL A 59 -3.39 4.00 9.55
N LYS A 60 -4.10 3.72 10.64
CA LYS A 60 -4.57 2.38 10.96
C LYS A 60 -6.08 2.30 10.74
N LEU A 61 -6.48 1.47 9.79
CA LEU A 61 -7.89 1.16 9.54
C LEU A 61 -8.45 0.36 10.74
N LYS A 62 -9.71 0.59 11.08
CA LYS A 62 -10.40 -0.20 12.12
C LYS A 62 -10.79 -1.56 11.55
N GLU A 63 -10.81 -2.59 12.40
CA GLU A 63 -11.12 -3.96 11.98
C GLU A 63 -12.50 -4.08 11.33
N VAL A 64 -13.49 -3.35 11.85
CA VAL A 64 -14.84 -3.26 11.29
C VAL A 64 -14.88 -2.78 9.84
N ASP A 65 -13.82 -2.14 9.38
CA ASP A 65 -13.69 -1.61 8.02
C ASP A 65 -12.87 -2.51 7.09
N PHE A 66 -12.14 -3.52 7.59
CA PHE A 66 -11.18 -4.29 6.79
C PHE A 66 -11.78 -4.94 5.54
N LYS A 67 -13.04 -5.38 5.62
CA LYS A 67 -13.71 -6.07 4.52
C LYS A 67 -14.43 -5.12 3.55
N LYS A 68 -14.22 -3.80 3.66
CA LYS A 68 -14.81 -2.81 2.76
C LYS A 68 -14.04 -2.69 1.44
N SER A 69 -14.64 -1.97 0.49
CA SER A 69 -14.01 -1.75 -0.83
C SER A 69 -12.79 -0.84 -0.73
N ARG A 70 -11.85 -0.94 -1.69
CA ARG A 70 -10.70 -0.02 -1.76
C ARG A 70 -11.11 1.47 -1.80
N PRO A 71 -12.08 1.92 -2.63
CA PRO A 71 -12.55 3.30 -2.57
C PRO A 71 -13.11 3.71 -1.19
N THR A 72 -13.73 2.77 -0.47
CA THR A 72 -14.19 3.03 0.89
C THR A 72 -13.02 3.18 1.87
N HIS A 73 -11.99 2.33 1.77
CA HIS A 73 -10.77 2.45 2.58
C HIS A 73 -10.10 3.79 2.32
N ASP A 74 -9.91 4.18 1.05
CA ASP A 74 -9.34 5.46 0.66
C ASP A 74 -10.06 6.62 1.34
N ARG A 75 -11.39 6.65 1.26
CA ARG A 75 -12.19 7.71 1.88
C ARG A 75 -12.05 7.76 3.40
N ILE A 76 -12.01 6.60 4.06
CA ILE A 76 -11.80 6.52 5.52
C ILE A 76 -10.39 7.01 5.87
N CYS A 77 -9.37 6.54 5.16
CA CYS A 77 -7.98 6.87 5.43
C CYS A 77 -7.69 8.36 5.18
N ASN A 78 -8.30 8.97 4.16
CA ASN A 78 -8.22 10.42 3.92
C ASN A 78 -8.75 11.21 5.12
N LYS A 79 -9.89 10.81 5.70
CA LYS A 79 -10.45 11.49 6.88
C LYS A 79 -9.62 11.27 8.13
N LEU A 80 -9.13 10.05 8.36
CA LEU A 80 -8.21 9.75 9.47
C LEU A 80 -6.91 10.56 9.35
N LEU A 81 -6.37 10.71 8.15
CA LEU A 81 -5.19 11.53 7.92
C LEU A 81 -5.48 13.02 8.20
N TYR A 82 -6.64 13.52 7.78
CA TYR A 82 -7.05 14.88 8.12
C TYR A 82 -7.13 15.10 9.64
N GLU A 83 -7.71 14.17 10.39
CA GLU A 83 -7.74 14.21 11.86
C GLU A 83 -6.32 14.28 12.45
N GLN A 84 -5.40 13.43 11.98
CA GLN A 84 -3.99 13.46 12.41
C GLN A 84 -3.28 14.79 12.08
N ILE A 85 -3.57 15.37 10.90
CA ILE A 85 -3.00 16.65 10.46
C ILE A 85 -3.41 17.80 11.40
N LEU A 86 -4.64 17.78 11.93
CA LEU A 86 -5.09 18.80 12.88
C LEU A 86 -4.34 18.73 14.23
N GLU A 87 -3.84 17.55 14.59
CA GLU A 87 -3.16 17.29 15.86
C GLU A 87 -1.63 17.40 15.77
N ASP A 88 -1.05 17.22 14.57
CA ASP A 88 0.39 17.25 14.35
C ASP A 88 0.81 18.32 13.32
N PRO A 89 1.29 19.49 13.79
CA PRO A 89 1.81 20.54 12.91
C PRO A 89 2.96 20.10 12.01
N LYS A 90 3.78 19.12 12.41
CA LYS A 90 4.88 18.61 11.58
C LYS A 90 4.35 17.77 10.43
N LEU A 91 3.28 17.01 10.67
CA LEU A 91 2.58 16.28 9.62
C LEU A 91 1.85 17.24 8.68
N ALA A 92 1.18 18.26 9.23
CA ALA A 92 0.52 19.30 8.43
C ALA A 92 1.49 19.99 7.46
N ALA A 93 2.72 20.28 7.90
CA ALA A 93 3.75 20.91 7.08
C ALA A 93 4.19 20.09 5.85
N LYS A 94 3.81 18.82 5.75
CA LYS A 94 4.09 17.98 4.56
C LYS A 94 3.09 18.20 3.42
N PHE A 95 1.97 18.88 3.66
CA PHE A 95 0.87 19.00 2.71
C PHE A 95 0.49 20.45 2.46
N THR A 96 -0.01 20.76 1.27
CA THR A 96 -0.55 22.10 0.98
C THR A 96 -1.95 22.27 1.58
N ALA A 97 -2.41 23.51 1.71
CA ALA A 97 -3.77 23.79 2.19
C ALA A 97 -4.85 23.13 1.32
N GLU A 98 -4.65 23.07 0.00
CA GLU A 98 -5.56 22.41 -0.95
C GLU A 98 -5.59 20.89 -0.75
N GLU A 99 -4.43 20.27 -0.50
CA GLU A 99 -4.35 18.83 -0.21
C GLU A 99 -5.05 18.49 1.11
N ILE A 100 -4.87 19.33 2.14
CA ILE A 100 -5.54 19.19 3.44
C ILE A 100 -7.07 19.30 3.28
N GLU A 101 -7.55 20.24 2.48
CA GLU A 101 -8.99 20.38 2.20
C GLU A 101 -9.54 19.17 1.42
N LEU A 102 -8.76 18.55 0.53
CA LEU A 102 -9.15 17.29 -0.10
C LEU A 102 -9.27 16.17 0.95
N PHE A 103 -8.30 16.02 1.86
CA PHE A 103 -8.34 14.98 2.90
C PHE A 103 -9.56 15.12 3.81
N LYS A 104 -9.88 16.36 4.23
CA LYS A 104 -11.10 16.70 4.98
C LYS A 104 -12.38 16.21 4.28
N ASN A 105 -12.43 16.35 2.96
CA ASN A 105 -13.55 15.90 2.12
C ASN A 105 -13.50 14.40 1.80
N GLY A 106 -12.57 13.65 2.40
CA GLY A 106 -12.39 12.21 2.16
C GLY A 106 -11.77 11.91 0.80
N GLN A 107 -11.09 12.88 0.19
CA GLN A 107 -10.42 12.79 -1.11
C GLN A 107 -8.92 12.96 -0.95
N LYS A 108 -8.17 12.75 -2.03
CA LYS A 108 -6.73 13.00 -2.10
C LYS A 108 -6.33 13.44 -3.49
N PRO A 109 -5.24 14.22 -3.64
CA PRO A 109 -4.61 14.46 -4.93
C PRO A 109 -4.33 13.16 -5.69
N LYS A 110 -4.42 13.20 -7.02
CA LYS A 110 -4.13 12.03 -7.89
C LYS A 110 -2.66 11.60 -7.86
N THR A 111 -1.77 12.46 -7.37
CA THR A 111 -0.35 12.19 -7.14
C THR A 111 -0.14 11.19 -6.00
N TYR A 112 -1.10 11.03 -5.09
CA TYR A 112 -1.04 10.04 -4.02
C TYR A 112 -1.93 8.82 -4.28
N THR A 113 -1.56 7.70 -3.68
CA THR A 113 -2.41 6.52 -3.54
C THR A 113 -2.29 5.92 -2.15
N TRP A 114 -3.35 5.25 -1.69
CA TRP A 114 -3.28 4.46 -0.46
C TRP A 114 -2.77 3.06 -0.80
N HIS A 115 -1.66 2.69 -0.17
CA HIS A 115 -1.10 1.35 -0.20
C HIS A 115 -1.56 0.58 1.03
N HIS A 116 -2.23 -0.55 0.82
CA HIS A 116 -2.49 -1.54 1.86
C HIS A 116 -1.20 -2.31 2.16
N HIS A 117 -0.61 -2.08 3.33
CA HIS A 117 0.59 -2.77 3.80
C HIS A 117 0.27 -4.22 4.21
N GLN A 118 1.25 -5.13 4.23
CA GLN A 118 1.07 -6.53 4.64
C GLN A 118 0.65 -6.68 6.12
N ASP A 119 1.04 -5.72 6.96
CA ASP A 119 0.54 -5.60 8.32
C ASP A 119 -0.92 -5.21 8.34
N THR A 120 -1.71 -5.98 9.08
CA THR A 120 -3.17 -5.89 9.08
C THR A 120 -3.65 -4.48 9.46
N GLY A 121 -4.45 -3.88 8.59
CA GLY A 121 -5.04 -2.56 8.79
C GLY A 121 -4.09 -1.38 8.61
N ARG A 122 -2.79 -1.62 8.40
CA ARG A 122 -1.82 -0.54 8.17
C ARG A 122 -1.95 -0.01 6.74
N MET A 123 -2.18 1.28 6.63
CA MET A 123 -2.42 1.99 5.38
C MET A 123 -1.36 3.08 5.23
N GLN A 124 -0.70 3.12 4.08
CA GLN A 124 0.37 4.09 3.80
C GLN A 124 -0.03 4.98 2.63
N LEU A 125 0.05 6.31 2.81
CA LEU A 125 -0.12 7.26 1.72
C LEU A 125 1.22 7.39 0.99
N VAL A 126 1.26 7.00 -0.28
CA VAL A 126 2.51 6.91 -1.07
C VAL A 126 2.33 7.57 -2.44
N ASP A 127 3.44 7.81 -3.14
CA ASP A 127 3.43 8.32 -4.51
C ASP A 127 2.71 7.33 -5.45
N ALA A 128 1.68 7.80 -6.14
CA ALA A 128 0.83 6.97 -7.00
C ALA A 128 1.58 6.40 -8.22
N LYS A 129 2.55 7.15 -8.75
CA LYS A 129 3.31 6.73 -9.93
C LYS A 129 4.31 5.63 -9.54
N LEU A 130 5.06 5.81 -8.47
CA LEU A 130 5.99 4.80 -7.95
C LEU A 130 5.25 3.54 -7.51
N HIS A 131 4.11 3.68 -6.82
CA HIS A 131 3.26 2.54 -6.44
C HIS A 131 2.83 1.73 -7.66
N LYS A 132 2.32 2.40 -8.70
CA LYS A 132 1.90 1.75 -9.95
C LYS A 132 3.06 1.07 -10.68
N GLN A 133 4.23 1.71 -10.74
CA GLN A 133 5.41 1.19 -11.42
C GLN A 133 6.08 0.02 -10.70
N THR A 134 5.95 -0.03 -9.37
CA THR A 134 6.55 -1.09 -8.55
C THR A 134 5.81 -2.42 -8.70
N GLY A 135 4.48 -2.39 -8.82
CA GLY A 135 3.68 -3.56 -9.20
C GLY A 135 3.83 -4.76 -8.25
N HIS A 136 2.97 -4.86 -7.25
CA HIS A 136 3.10 -5.82 -6.14
C HIS A 136 1.76 -6.40 -5.70
N THR A 137 1.80 -7.43 -4.86
CA THR A 137 0.64 -7.86 -4.06
C THR A 137 0.59 -7.02 -2.78
N GLY A 138 -0.47 -6.22 -2.60
CA GLY A 138 -0.69 -5.46 -1.37
C GLY A 138 -1.52 -6.24 -0.33
N GLY A 139 -1.50 -5.76 0.91
CA GLY A 139 -2.22 -6.36 2.05
C GLY A 139 -3.74 -6.44 1.90
N TYR A 140 -4.33 -5.70 0.95
CA TYR A 140 -5.74 -5.88 0.62
C TYR A 140 -6.09 -7.31 0.21
N ASN A 141 -5.16 -8.02 -0.44
CA ASN A 141 -5.35 -9.42 -0.83
C ASN A 141 -5.09 -10.41 0.33
N ILE A 142 -4.60 -9.92 1.47
CA ILE A 142 -4.26 -10.73 2.65
C ILE A 142 -5.34 -10.57 3.73
N TRP A 143 -5.64 -9.33 4.10
CA TRP A 143 -6.57 -8.99 5.18
C TRP A 143 -7.77 -8.15 4.73
N GLY A 144 -7.77 -7.64 3.48
CA GLY A 144 -8.87 -6.86 2.93
C GLY A 144 -10.13 -7.67 2.63
N LYS A 145 -11.02 -7.13 1.80
CA LYS A 145 -12.34 -7.72 1.47
C LYS A 145 -12.29 -9.22 1.16
N ASP A 146 -11.38 -9.61 0.27
CA ASP A 146 -11.25 -11.00 -0.18
C ASP A 146 -10.10 -11.73 0.54
N GLY A 147 -9.44 -11.06 1.48
CA GLY A 147 -8.37 -11.62 2.29
C GLY A 147 -8.91 -12.53 3.40
N GLU A 148 -8.21 -13.62 3.67
CA GLU A 148 -8.60 -14.63 4.67
C GLU A 148 -8.01 -14.42 6.07
N LYS A 149 -7.19 -13.38 6.24
CA LYS A 149 -6.73 -12.91 7.54
C LYS A 149 -7.81 -12.11 8.28
#